data_AF-A0A9C9L1V2-F1
#
_entry.id   AF-A0A9C9L1V2-F1
#
_cell.length_a   1.000
_cell.length_b   1.000
_cell.length_c   1.000
_cell.angle_alpha   90.00
_cell.angle_beta   90.00
_cell.angle_gamma   90.00
#
_symmetry.space_group_name_H-M   'P 1'
#
loop_
_entity.id
_entity.type
_entity.pdbx_description
1 polymer ?
#
loop_
_entity_poly.entity_id
_entity_poly.type
_entity_poly.pdbx_seq_one_letter_code
_entity_poly.pdbx_strand_id
1 'polypeptide(L)'
;MALESELEDAFDETMNGTASVSDFIACSLKCVKEHNKPESLAYGFALYSTKLIINYLQIGDFGIAKKLFHNYVDLLLPRAGMHEKTSDVASNALVLGIHAKDQEVCNKIFGKLLGGDDYDVTQINNEILLFNISCYFAIHEDKAALLPAVKQALKRGKRASEFMHDDDFSQYHEDEDFLEVLKE
;
A
#
# COMPACT_ATOMS: atom_id res chain seq x y z
N MET A 1 24.06 -1.67 11.02
CA MET A 1 24.51 -0.33 11.44
C MET A 1 24.96 0.52 10.25
N ALA A 2 26.09 0.25 9.57
CA ALA A 2 26.51 1.10 8.43
C ALA A 2 25.49 1.17 7.28
N LEU A 3 25.04 0.02 6.75
CA LEU A 3 24.07 -0.03 5.66
C LEU A 3 22.65 0.46 6.04
N GLU A 4 22.33 0.47 7.33
CA GLU A 4 21.04 1.00 7.81
C GLU A 4 21.05 2.53 7.78
N SER A 5 22.15 3.14 8.24
CA SER A 5 22.40 4.57 8.07
C SER A 5 22.45 4.96 6.59
N GLU A 6 23.15 4.21 5.74
CA GLU A 6 23.20 4.50 4.29
C GLU A 6 21.82 4.47 3.63
N LEU A 7 20.94 3.57 4.08
CA LEU A 7 19.56 3.51 3.57
C LEU A 7 18.74 4.72 4.02
N GLU A 8 18.87 5.13 5.28
CA GLU A 8 18.23 6.31 5.84
C GLU A 8 18.73 7.60 5.17
N ASP A 9 20.04 7.75 5.01
CA ASP A 9 20.67 8.90 4.34
C ASP A 9 20.18 9.01 2.89
N ALA A 10 20.16 7.91 2.14
CA ALA A 10 19.66 7.90 0.76
C ALA A 10 18.16 8.26 0.66
N PHE A 11 17.37 7.85 1.66
CA PHE A 11 15.97 8.24 1.77
C PHE A 11 15.82 9.75 2.04
N ASP A 12 16.55 10.28 3.02
CA ASP A 12 16.49 11.69 3.41
C ASP A 12 16.96 12.61 2.28
N GLU A 13 18.05 12.24 1.60
CA GLU A 13 18.54 12.99 0.43
C GLU A 13 17.51 13.00 -0.71
N THR A 14 16.83 11.88 -0.94
CA THR A 14 15.77 11.79 -1.96
C THR A 14 14.56 12.64 -1.58
N MET A 15 14.13 12.59 -0.32
CA MET A 15 13.02 13.41 0.18
C MET A 15 13.33 14.91 0.14
N ASN A 16 14.57 15.29 0.41
CA ASN A 16 15.02 16.69 0.38
C ASN A 16 15.35 17.18 -1.05
N GLY A 17 15.27 16.30 -2.05
CA GLY A 17 15.56 16.63 -3.45
C GLY A 17 17.05 16.82 -3.76
N THR A 18 17.94 16.42 -2.85
CA THR A 18 19.40 16.45 -3.05
C THR A 18 19.92 15.21 -3.77
N ALA A 19 19.13 14.13 -3.80
CA ALA A 19 19.36 12.92 -4.60
C ALA A 19 18.12 12.54 -5.41
N SER A 20 18.30 11.69 -6.42
CA SER A 20 17.21 11.16 -7.23
C SER A 20 16.63 9.88 -6.63
N VAL A 21 15.40 9.54 -7.01
CA VAL A 21 14.81 8.22 -6.68
C VAL A 21 15.66 7.06 -7.20
N SER A 22 16.39 7.25 -8.29
CA SER A 22 17.29 6.19 -8.80
C SER A 22 18.44 5.93 -7.83
N ASP A 23 18.89 6.94 -7.09
CA ASP A 23 19.95 6.81 -6.09
C ASP A 23 19.44 6.04 -4.87
N PHE A 24 18.23 6.36 -4.38
CA PHE A 24 17.57 5.57 -3.33
C PHE A 24 17.36 4.11 -3.75
N ILE A 25 16.87 3.87 -4.97
CA ILE A 25 16.69 2.51 -5.49
C ILE A 25 18.04 1.78 -5.51
N ALA A 26 19.09 2.39 -6.06
CA ALA A 26 20.42 1.78 -6.09
C ALA A 26 20.95 1.46 -4.68
N CYS A 27 20.80 2.39 -3.72
CA CYS A 27 21.20 2.19 -2.33
C CYS A 27 20.41 1.05 -1.68
N SER A 28 19.08 1.04 -1.79
CA SER A 28 18.24 -0.01 -1.21
C SER A 28 18.56 -1.40 -1.77
N LEU A 29 18.87 -1.49 -3.06
CA LEU A 29 19.31 -2.73 -3.71
C LEU A 29 20.70 -3.17 -3.25
N LYS A 30 21.62 -2.24 -3.01
CA LYS A 30 22.92 -2.55 -2.38
C LYS A 30 22.70 -3.12 -0.98
N CYS A 31 21.89 -2.43 -0.17
CA CYS A 31 21.59 -2.84 1.20
C CYS A 31 20.99 -4.25 1.26
N VAL A 32 19.98 -4.58 0.45
CA VAL A 32 19.36 -5.91 0.46
C VAL A 32 20.28 -7.03 -0.08
N LYS A 33 21.31 -6.68 -0.87
CA LYS A 33 22.28 -7.64 -1.41
C LYS A 33 23.45 -7.91 -0.48
N GLU A 34 23.94 -6.87 0.18
CA GLU A 34 25.19 -6.90 0.96
C GLU A 34 24.94 -7.07 2.47
N HIS A 35 23.74 -6.78 2.97
CA HIS A 35 23.45 -6.96 4.39
C HIS A 35 23.37 -8.47 4.73
N ASN A 36 24.09 -8.88 5.76
CA ASN A 36 24.13 -10.29 6.21
C ASN A 36 22.78 -10.82 6.72
N LYS A 37 21.85 -9.91 7.06
CA LYS A 37 20.50 -10.19 7.58
C LYS A 37 19.50 -9.21 6.97
N PRO A 38 19.15 -9.31 5.68
CA PRO A 38 18.29 -8.32 5.01
C PRO A 38 16.93 -8.13 5.70
N GLU A 39 16.46 -9.13 6.44
CA GLU A 39 15.23 -9.08 7.24
C GLU A 39 15.26 -8.01 8.34
N SER A 40 16.43 -7.64 8.87
CA SER A 40 16.53 -6.57 9.85
C SER A 40 16.25 -5.18 9.25
N LEU A 41 16.26 -5.06 7.91
CA LEU A 41 15.97 -3.83 7.19
C LEU A 41 14.52 -3.76 6.70
N ALA A 42 13.69 -4.79 6.95
CA ALA A 42 12.32 -4.87 6.44
C ALA A 42 11.45 -3.67 6.87
N TYR A 43 11.62 -3.19 8.10
CA TYR A 43 10.97 -1.97 8.59
C TYR A 43 11.35 -0.75 7.75
N GLY A 44 12.66 -0.50 7.60
CA GLY A 44 13.19 0.64 6.84
C GLY A 44 12.74 0.61 5.37
N PHE A 45 12.88 -0.54 4.71
CA PHE A 45 12.43 -0.70 3.33
C PHE A 45 10.94 -0.38 3.15
N ALA A 46 10.07 -0.88 4.04
CA ALA A 46 8.64 -0.61 3.97
C ALA A 46 8.32 0.86 4.27
N LEU A 47 8.92 1.42 5.32
CA LEU A 47 8.71 2.81 5.75
C LEU A 47 9.14 3.80 4.67
N TYR A 48 10.37 3.69 4.17
CA TYR A 48 10.93 4.64 3.20
C TYR A 48 10.23 4.52 1.84
N SER A 49 9.92 3.29 1.40
CA SER A 49 9.13 3.09 0.17
C SER A 49 7.75 3.73 0.30
N THR A 50 7.06 3.55 1.44
CA THR A 50 5.75 4.18 1.71
C THR A 50 5.84 5.69 1.60
N LYS A 51 6.78 6.32 2.32
CA LYS A 51 6.92 7.78 2.35
C LYS A 51 7.23 8.36 0.96
N LEU A 52 8.13 7.72 0.22
CA LEU A 52 8.44 8.15 -1.15
C LEU A 52 7.25 7.94 -2.09
N ILE A 53 6.53 6.82 -2.01
CA ILE A 53 5.31 6.59 -2.80
C ILE A 53 4.28 7.70 -2.52
N ILE A 54 4.03 8.02 -1.25
CA ILE A 54 3.12 9.12 -0.86
C ILE A 54 3.58 10.45 -1.48
N ASN A 55 4.87 10.79 -1.34
CA ASN A 55 5.41 12.04 -1.87
C ASN A 55 5.14 12.19 -3.38
N TYR A 56 5.38 11.13 -4.15
CA TYR A 56 5.16 11.16 -5.60
C TYR A 56 3.69 11.06 -6.01
N LEU A 57 2.84 10.40 -5.21
CA LEU A 57 1.38 10.44 -5.39
C LEU A 57 0.83 11.85 -5.21
N GLN A 58 1.28 12.58 -4.18
CA GLN A 58 0.80 13.93 -3.86
C GLN A 58 1.07 14.94 -4.98
N ILE A 59 2.15 14.75 -5.74
CA ILE A 59 2.49 15.60 -6.89
C ILE A 59 2.03 15.02 -8.25
N GLY A 60 1.30 13.90 -8.24
CA GLY A 60 0.74 13.28 -9.44
C GLY A 60 1.75 12.52 -10.31
N ASP A 61 2.95 12.23 -9.82
CA ASP A 61 3.95 11.44 -10.55
C ASP A 61 3.76 9.94 -10.28
N PHE A 62 2.74 9.39 -10.94
CA PHE A 62 2.43 7.96 -10.85
C PHE A 62 3.55 7.08 -11.42
N GLY A 63 4.36 7.60 -12.36
CA GLY A 63 5.46 6.86 -12.97
C GLY A 63 6.58 6.56 -11.96
N ILE A 64 6.95 7.56 -11.15
CA ILE A 64 7.94 7.36 -10.09
C ILE A 64 7.36 6.53 -8.93
N ALA A 65 6.12 6.80 -8.52
CA ALA A 65 5.46 6.00 -7.48
C ALA A 65 5.41 4.51 -7.87
N LYS A 66 5.10 4.19 -9.14
CA LYS A 66 5.14 2.82 -9.67
C LYS A 66 6.54 2.20 -9.60
N LYS A 67 7.59 2.95 -9.97
CA LYS A 67 8.98 2.45 -9.86
C LYS A 67 9.36 2.09 -8.43
N LEU A 68 8.99 2.93 -7.46
CA LEU A 68 9.23 2.68 -6.04
C LEU A 68 8.48 1.45 -5.54
N PHE A 69 7.21 1.31 -5.94
CA PHE A 69 6.41 0.12 -5.64
C PHE A 69 7.06 -1.17 -6.18
N HIS A 70 7.49 -1.19 -7.45
CA HIS A 70 8.17 -2.35 -8.02
C HIS A 70 9.51 -2.64 -7.35
N ASN A 71 10.29 -1.61 -7.02
CA ASN A 71 11.52 -1.80 -6.25
C ASN A 71 11.23 -2.55 -4.94
N TYR A 72 10.23 -2.07 -4.18
CA TYR A 72 9.85 -2.72 -2.94
C TYR A 72 9.36 -4.16 -3.16
N VAL A 73 8.33 -4.36 -3.98
CA VAL A 73 7.63 -5.65 -4.10
C VAL A 73 8.42 -6.71 -4.85
N ASP A 74 9.15 -6.32 -5.91
CA ASP A 74 9.83 -7.28 -6.77
C ASP A 74 11.29 -7.51 -6.37
N LEU A 75 11.94 -6.55 -5.69
CA LEU A 75 13.38 -6.60 -5.43
C LEU A 75 13.74 -6.65 -3.94
N LEU A 76 13.06 -5.88 -3.09
CA LEU A 76 13.36 -5.84 -1.65
C LEU A 76 12.63 -6.94 -0.87
N LEU A 77 11.32 -7.04 -1.07
CA LEU A 77 10.44 -7.95 -0.33
C LEU A 77 10.86 -9.43 -0.39
N PRO A 78 11.29 -9.99 -1.54
CA PRO A 78 11.67 -11.41 -1.61
C PRO A 78 12.87 -11.79 -0.72
N ARG A 79 13.65 -10.80 -0.28
CA ARG A 79 14.83 -11.02 0.56
C ARG A 79 14.66 -10.51 1.98
N ALA A 80 14.03 -9.34 2.15
CA ALA A 80 13.81 -8.76 3.47
C ALA A 80 12.59 -9.37 4.18
N GLY A 81 11.65 -9.95 3.44
CA GLY A 81 10.38 -10.40 3.99
C GLY A 81 9.43 -9.26 4.35
N MET A 82 8.24 -9.61 4.83
CA MET A 82 7.22 -8.67 5.25
C MET A 82 7.51 -8.08 6.63
N HIS A 83 7.10 -6.84 6.82
CA HIS A 83 7.00 -6.17 8.11
C HIS A 83 5.55 -5.69 8.29
N GLU A 84 5.10 -5.34 9.50
CA GLU A 84 3.76 -4.73 9.70
C GLU A 84 3.53 -3.50 8.79
N LYS A 85 4.61 -2.77 8.51
CA LYS A 85 4.65 -1.60 7.60
C LYS A 85 4.46 -1.93 6.12
N THR A 86 4.53 -3.20 5.73
CA THR A 86 4.14 -3.64 4.39
C THR A 86 2.69 -3.29 4.08
N SER A 87 1.81 -3.26 5.09
CA SER A 87 0.42 -2.84 4.93
C SER A 87 0.29 -1.38 4.48
N ASP A 88 1.20 -0.49 4.93
CA ASP A 88 1.23 0.90 4.51
C ASP A 88 1.67 1.03 3.04
N VAL A 89 2.61 0.18 2.60
CA VAL A 89 2.99 0.10 1.18
C VAL A 89 1.81 -0.36 0.32
N ALA A 90 1.14 -1.45 0.72
CA ALA A 90 -0.02 -1.98 0.01
C ALA A 90 -1.13 -0.92 -0.11
N SER A 91 -1.40 -0.20 0.98
CA SER A 91 -2.44 0.82 1.05
C SER A 91 -2.21 1.95 0.06
N ASN A 92 -1.00 2.52 0.03
CA ASN A 92 -0.66 3.63 -0.86
C ASN A 92 -0.45 3.17 -2.31
N ALA A 93 0.05 1.95 -2.52
CA ALA A 93 0.13 1.38 -3.85
C ALA A 93 -1.28 1.09 -4.43
N LEU A 94 -2.29 0.84 -3.60
CA LEU A 94 -3.65 0.64 -4.08
C LEU A 94 -4.26 1.96 -4.57
N VAL A 95 -4.01 3.05 -3.85
CA VAL A 95 -4.31 4.43 -4.31
C VAL A 95 -3.62 4.69 -5.66
N LEU A 96 -2.33 4.36 -5.79
CA LEU A 96 -1.61 4.43 -7.07
C LEU A 96 -2.35 3.64 -8.17
N GLY A 97 -2.68 2.37 -7.92
CA GLY A 97 -3.32 1.50 -8.90
C GLY A 97 -4.67 2.05 -9.39
N ILE A 98 -5.48 2.57 -8.46
CA ILE A 98 -6.78 3.19 -8.76
C ILE A 98 -6.59 4.45 -9.62
N HIS A 99 -5.79 5.42 -9.16
CA HIS A 99 -5.65 6.71 -9.85
C HIS A 99 -4.93 6.59 -11.20
N ALA A 100 -3.93 5.71 -11.30
CA ALA A 100 -3.21 5.45 -12.54
C ALA A 100 -3.94 4.47 -13.47
N LYS A 101 -5.07 3.88 -13.02
CA LYS A 101 -5.79 2.80 -13.72
C LYS A 101 -4.87 1.63 -14.08
N ASP A 102 -3.98 1.29 -13.15
CA ASP A 102 -2.91 0.31 -13.36
C ASP A 102 -3.26 -1.03 -12.71
N GLN A 103 -3.89 -1.91 -13.50
CA GLN A 103 -4.30 -3.24 -13.02
C GLN A 103 -3.10 -4.12 -12.65
N GLU A 104 -1.92 -3.90 -13.23
CA GLU A 104 -0.72 -4.67 -12.89
C GLU A 104 -0.30 -4.38 -11.43
N VAL A 105 -0.37 -3.11 -11.02
CA VAL A 105 -0.11 -2.70 -9.64
C VAL A 105 -1.12 -3.34 -8.70
N CYS A 106 -2.42 -3.24 -9.00
CA CYS A 106 -3.48 -3.87 -8.20
C CYS A 106 -3.26 -5.39 -8.06
N ASN A 107 -3.02 -6.09 -9.16
CA ASN A 107 -2.78 -7.54 -9.16
C ASN A 107 -1.56 -7.92 -8.31
N LYS A 108 -0.48 -7.12 -8.34
CA LYS A 108 0.71 -7.35 -7.50
C LYS A 108 0.41 -7.13 -6.02
N ILE A 109 -0.42 -6.15 -5.66
CA ILE A 109 -0.80 -5.91 -4.26
C ILE A 109 -1.55 -7.13 -3.72
N PHE A 110 -2.62 -7.56 -4.39
CA PHE A 110 -3.37 -8.75 -3.95
C PHE A 110 -2.50 -10.01 -3.98
N GLY A 111 -1.76 -10.23 -5.07
CA GLY A 111 -0.95 -11.42 -5.29
C GLY A 111 0.29 -11.56 -4.39
N LYS A 112 0.90 -10.46 -3.96
CA LYS A 112 2.17 -10.49 -3.21
C LYS A 112 2.12 -9.88 -1.83
N LEU A 113 1.23 -8.92 -1.58
CA LEU A 113 1.19 -8.19 -0.31
C LEU A 113 0.00 -8.58 0.58
N LEU A 114 -1.08 -9.08 0.00
CA LEU A 114 -2.31 -9.40 0.74
C LEU A 114 -2.60 -10.91 0.87
N GLY A 115 -1.70 -11.78 0.42
CA GLY A 115 -1.82 -13.23 0.58
C GLY A 115 -2.16 -14.01 -0.68
N GLY A 116 -2.42 -13.35 -1.81
CA GLY A 116 -2.68 -14.02 -3.09
C GLY A 116 -3.90 -14.93 -3.02
N ASP A 117 -3.71 -16.22 -3.32
CA ASP A 117 -4.77 -17.23 -3.27
C ASP A 117 -5.33 -17.43 -1.84
N ASP A 118 -4.53 -17.11 -0.82
CA ASP A 118 -4.91 -17.16 0.60
C ASP A 118 -5.45 -15.80 1.12
N TYR A 119 -5.80 -14.87 0.22
CA TYR A 119 -6.34 -13.56 0.59
C TYR A 119 -7.61 -13.70 1.45
N ASP A 120 -7.53 -13.20 2.69
CA ASP A 120 -8.65 -13.09 3.61
C ASP A 120 -8.68 -11.70 4.23
N VAL A 121 -9.66 -10.89 3.80
CA VAL A 121 -9.83 -9.51 4.27
C VAL A 121 -10.04 -9.43 5.78
N THR A 122 -10.58 -10.49 6.41
CA THR A 122 -10.87 -10.51 7.85
C THR A 122 -9.61 -10.57 8.71
N GLN A 123 -8.47 -10.99 8.13
CA GLN A 123 -7.17 -11.01 8.80
C GLN A 123 -6.44 -9.67 8.76
N ILE A 124 -6.92 -8.70 7.95
CA ILE A 124 -6.28 -7.39 7.84
C ILE A 124 -6.68 -6.52 9.05
N ASN A 125 -5.68 -5.90 9.67
CA ASN A 125 -5.86 -5.04 10.85
C ASN A 125 -5.65 -3.55 10.56
N ASN A 126 -5.03 -3.19 9.42
CA ASN A 126 -4.77 -1.80 9.05
C ASN A 126 -6.05 -1.17 8.48
N GLU A 127 -6.64 -0.25 9.23
CA GLU A 127 -7.92 0.39 8.89
C GLU A 127 -7.86 1.24 7.60
N ILE A 128 -6.70 1.84 7.31
CA ILE A 128 -6.50 2.66 6.11
C ILE A 128 -6.43 1.74 4.89
N LEU A 129 -5.68 0.65 4.98
CA LEU A 129 -5.63 -0.37 3.93
C LEU A 129 -7.01 -0.96 3.66
N LEU A 130 -7.78 -1.28 4.71
CA LEU A 130 -9.15 -1.80 4.58
C LEU A 130 -10.09 -0.83 3.88
N PHE A 131 -9.99 0.47 4.20
CA PHE A 131 -10.75 1.49 3.50
C PHE A 131 -10.39 1.53 2.01
N ASN A 132 -9.10 1.56 1.68
CA ASN A 132 -8.65 1.59 0.28
C ASN A 132 -9.00 0.31 -0.49
N ILE A 133 -9.01 -0.85 0.17
CA ILE A 133 -9.53 -2.11 -0.40
C ILE A 133 -11.03 -1.98 -0.70
N SER A 134 -11.79 -1.35 0.20
CA SER A 134 -13.21 -1.10 -0.01
C SER A 134 -13.43 -0.18 -1.21
N CYS A 135 -12.66 0.92 -1.33
CA CYS A 135 -12.66 1.80 -2.51
C CYS A 135 -12.38 1.03 -3.80
N TYR A 136 -11.35 0.17 -3.79
CA TYR A 136 -11.01 -0.68 -4.94
C TYR A 136 -12.22 -1.52 -5.38
N PHE A 137 -12.85 -2.27 -4.46
CA PHE A 137 -13.99 -3.11 -4.82
C PHE A 137 -15.23 -2.31 -5.21
N ALA A 138 -15.43 -1.13 -4.60
CA ALA A 138 -16.53 -0.26 -4.97
C ALA A 138 -16.40 0.21 -6.42
N ILE A 139 -15.23 0.72 -6.83
CA ILE A 139 -14.96 1.17 -8.20
C ILE A 139 -15.10 0.03 -9.23
N HIS A 140 -14.78 -1.20 -8.84
CA HIS A 140 -14.87 -2.37 -9.73
C HIS A 140 -16.24 -3.06 -9.70
N GLU A 141 -17.22 -2.48 -8.99
CA GLU A 141 -18.58 -3.02 -8.87
C GLU A 141 -18.62 -4.45 -8.26
N ASP A 142 -17.59 -4.83 -7.48
CA ASP A 142 -17.51 -6.13 -6.81
C ASP A 142 -18.15 -6.07 -5.42
N LYS A 143 -19.48 -6.04 -5.41
CA LYS A 143 -20.27 -6.00 -4.16
C LYS A 143 -19.92 -7.14 -3.20
N ALA A 144 -19.65 -8.34 -3.74
CA ALA A 144 -19.37 -9.53 -2.94
C ALA A 144 -18.08 -9.39 -2.12
N ALA A 145 -17.05 -8.77 -2.70
CA ALA A 145 -15.80 -8.47 -2.00
C ALA A 145 -15.85 -7.15 -1.19
N LEU A 146 -16.66 -6.19 -1.63
CA LEU A 146 -16.85 -4.89 -0.98
C LEU A 146 -17.42 -5.04 0.45
N LEU A 147 -18.53 -5.75 0.62
CA LEU A 147 -19.24 -5.77 1.91
C LEU A 147 -18.37 -6.33 3.05
N PRO A 148 -17.63 -7.44 2.90
CA PRO A 148 -16.69 -7.92 3.92
C PRO A 148 -15.56 -6.92 4.22
N ALA A 149 -15.06 -6.21 3.20
CA ALA A 149 -14.01 -5.20 3.38
C ALA A 149 -14.49 -4.00 4.21
N VAL A 150 -15.67 -3.47 3.90
CA VAL A 150 -16.31 -2.37 4.65
C VAL A 150 -16.58 -2.80 6.08
N LYS A 151 -17.18 -3.98 6.28
CA LYS A 151 -17.44 -4.53 7.62
C LYS A 151 -16.17 -4.64 8.46
N GLN A 152 -15.10 -5.16 7.88
CA GLN A 152 -13.83 -5.26 8.59
C GLN A 152 -13.23 -3.87 8.86
N ALA A 153 -13.33 -2.92 7.93
CA ALA A 153 -12.88 -1.54 8.12
C ALA A 153 -13.60 -0.85 9.31
N LEU A 154 -14.93 -1.00 9.40
CA LEU A 154 -15.74 -0.49 10.51
C LEU A 154 -15.28 -1.09 11.85
N LYS A 155 -15.11 -2.42 11.89
CA LYS A 155 -14.59 -3.13 13.08
C LYS A 155 -13.21 -2.64 13.53
N ARG A 156 -12.41 -2.07 12.62
CA ARG A 156 -11.07 -1.54 12.91
C ARG A 156 -11.03 -0.04 13.25
N GLY A 157 -12.14 0.67 13.14
CA GLY A 157 -12.25 2.07 13.60
C GLY A 157 -12.72 3.07 12.55
N LYS A 158 -12.86 2.66 11.28
CA LYS A 158 -13.44 3.53 10.25
C LYS A 158 -14.90 3.83 10.59
N ARG A 159 -15.35 5.04 10.32
CA ARG A 159 -16.73 5.46 10.58
C ARG A 159 -17.58 5.21 9.34
N ALA A 160 -18.82 4.81 9.53
CA ALA A 160 -19.80 4.67 8.45
C ALA A 160 -19.91 5.95 7.59
N SER A 161 -19.80 7.13 8.22
CA SER A 161 -19.80 8.40 7.50
C SER A 161 -18.65 8.52 6.51
N GLU A 162 -17.50 7.92 6.73
CA GLU A 162 -16.37 8.00 5.78
C GLU A 162 -16.69 7.29 4.47
N PHE A 163 -17.48 6.22 4.49
CA PHE A 163 -17.93 5.54 3.28
C PHE A 163 -19.03 6.33 2.55
N MET A 164 -19.96 6.94 3.30
CA MET A 164 -21.05 7.73 2.72
C MET A 164 -20.62 9.08 2.11
N HIS A 165 -19.43 9.58 2.45
CA HIS A 165 -18.89 10.84 1.92
C HIS A 165 -17.88 10.63 0.79
N ASP A 166 -17.44 9.40 0.56
CA ASP A 166 -16.42 9.10 -0.44
C ASP A 166 -17.10 8.68 -1.75
N ASP A 167 -16.77 9.37 -2.84
CA ASP A 167 -17.45 9.26 -4.13
C ASP A 167 -17.30 7.85 -4.75
N ASP A 168 -16.29 7.08 -4.34
CA ASP A 168 -16.07 5.70 -4.77
C ASP A 168 -17.26 4.80 -4.41
N PHE A 169 -18.01 5.13 -3.35
CA PHE A 169 -19.17 4.37 -2.87
C PHE A 169 -20.51 4.92 -3.36
N SER A 170 -20.53 5.97 -4.18
CA SER A 170 -21.75 6.68 -4.58
C SER A 170 -22.86 5.78 -5.12
N GLN A 171 -22.51 4.73 -5.86
CA GLN A 171 -23.46 3.75 -6.40
C GLN A 171 -24.11 2.86 -5.33
N TYR A 172 -23.51 2.74 -4.15
CA TYR A 172 -23.99 1.90 -3.04
C TYR A 172 -24.76 2.69 -1.98
N HIS A 173 -24.89 4.02 -2.11
CA HIS A 173 -25.54 4.86 -1.10
C HIS A 173 -27.02 4.52 -0.84
N GLU A 174 -27.69 3.87 -1.80
CA GLU A 174 -29.07 3.39 -1.68
C GLU A 174 -29.14 1.85 -1.62
N ASP A 175 -28.00 1.15 -1.63
CA ASP A 175 -27.95 -0.30 -1.61
C ASP A 175 -28.25 -0.84 -0.20
N GLU A 176 -29.28 -1.68 -0.08
CA GLU A 176 -29.76 -2.16 1.22
C GLU A 176 -28.71 -2.97 1.98
N ASP A 177 -27.94 -3.84 1.31
CA ASP A 177 -26.92 -4.65 1.95
C ASP A 177 -25.75 -3.78 2.45
N PHE A 178 -25.34 -2.79 1.66
CA PHE A 178 -24.32 -1.83 2.05
C PHE A 178 -24.76 -1.00 3.26
N LEU A 179 -25.98 -0.44 3.21
CA LEU A 179 -26.56 0.32 4.32
C LEU A 179 -26.73 -0.50 5.58
N GLU A 180 -26.97 -1.81 5.48
CA GLU A 180 -27.02 -2.70 6.63
C GLU A 180 -25.65 -2.88 7.27
N VAL A 181 -24.60 -3.09 6.46
CA VAL A 181 -23.22 -3.20 6.96
C VAL A 181 -22.80 -1.92 7.70
N LEU A 182 -23.22 -0.73 7.23
CA LEU A 182 -22.87 0.54 7.86
C LEU A 182 -23.51 0.79 9.24
N LYS A 183 -24.47 -0.05 9.68
CA LYS A 183 -25.13 0.05 10.99
C LYS A 183 -24.46 -0.80 12.08
N GLU A 184 -23.53 -1.68 11.71
CA GLU A 184 -22.78 -2.54 12.64
C GLU A 184 -21.75 -1.77 13.47
#